data_AF-A0A257WS30-F1
#
_entry.id   AF-A0A257WS30-F1
#
_cell.length_a   1.000
_cell.length_b   1.000
_cell.length_c   1.000
_cell.angle_alpha   90.00
_cell.angle_beta   90.00
_cell.angle_gamma   90.00
#
_symmetry.space_group_name_H-M   'P 1'
#
loop_
_entity.id
_entity.type
_entity.pdbx_description
1 polymer ?
#
loop_
_entity_poly.entity_id
_entity_poly.type
_entity_poly.pdbx_seq_one_letter_code
_entity_poly.pdbx_strand_id
1 'polypeptide(L)'
;SGSDGFVLEHAWKAAPALASAACSASPMWAANAATVTPSADAADGRVHFTPANLLTNLHRSLEGPQTTRSLRRLFPDEARFAVHDPLPAQPHFADEGAANHVRLCAEHGAPGVNLFVWGREAWEHWDGRYPARQTREAFEAVARRHGAARAIFPRQGKAAINGGAFHNDVVCVGTRQCLFFHERAFEDRIGMEAAVRAAAEGLFEPAFVEISEADLPMADLVASYLFNSQLLVIPGEDRLVLLAPAETRDNPRAHAVAQSLATSNGPIGRVDYVDVRQSMRNGGGPACLRLRVVLTEDELAATNPAQRFDAALHARLTDWVERCYRDRLAPADLADPALLTEVREALDELTGILDLGGDFYPFQRTA
;
A
#
# COMPACT_ATOMS: atom_id res chain seq x y z
N SER A 1 4.55 -19.35 -28.05
CA SER A 1 3.16 -19.84 -28.15
C SER A 1 3.16 -21.35 -27.95
N GLY A 2 2.00 -21.95 -27.65
CA GLY A 2 1.87 -23.36 -27.28
C GLY A 2 0.86 -23.52 -26.14
N SER A 3 0.81 -24.70 -25.51
CA SER A 3 0.11 -24.86 -24.23
C SER A 3 0.77 -24.04 -23.12
N ASP A 4 0.04 -23.72 -22.06
CA ASP A 4 0.57 -22.90 -20.96
C ASP A 4 1.83 -23.52 -20.33
N GLY A 5 1.84 -24.84 -20.10
CA GLY A 5 3.02 -25.55 -19.59
C GLY A 5 4.22 -25.45 -20.53
N PHE A 6 4.02 -25.57 -21.84
CA PHE A 6 5.10 -25.41 -22.82
C PHE A 6 5.63 -23.97 -22.85
N VAL A 7 4.73 -22.98 -22.81
CA VAL A 7 5.12 -21.56 -22.78
C VAL A 7 5.91 -21.25 -21.51
N LEU A 8 5.48 -21.75 -20.35
CA LEU A 8 6.16 -21.59 -19.07
C LEU A 8 7.58 -22.17 -19.12
N GLU A 9 7.73 -23.45 -19.43
CA GLU A 9 9.04 -24.11 -19.49
C GLU A 9 9.98 -23.43 -20.48
N HIS A 10 9.46 -23.06 -21.65
CA HIS A 10 10.26 -22.43 -22.69
C HIS A 10 10.69 -21.02 -22.28
N ALA A 11 9.82 -20.24 -21.62
CA ALA A 11 10.15 -18.92 -21.11
C ALA A 11 11.27 -18.99 -20.06
N TRP A 12 11.25 -19.98 -19.15
CA TRP A 12 12.32 -20.16 -18.16
C TRP A 12 13.67 -20.55 -18.79
N LYS A 13 13.67 -21.23 -19.95
CA LYS A 13 14.90 -21.57 -20.69
C LYS A 13 15.43 -20.39 -21.53
N ALA A 14 14.53 -19.68 -22.22
CA ALA A 14 14.90 -18.66 -23.19
C ALA A 14 15.03 -17.24 -22.59
N ALA A 15 14.21 -16.91 -21.59
CA ALA A 15 14.12 -15.58 -20.99
C ALA A 15 13.74 -15.65 -19.48
N PRO A 16 14.57 -16.25 -18.62
CA PRO A 16 14.25 -16.48 -17.20
C PRO A 16 13.91 -15.20 -16.42
N ALA A 17 14.48 -14.05 -16.78
CA ALA A 17 14.15 -12.77 -16.14
C ALA A 17 12.69 -12.33 -16.40
N LEU A 18 12.18 -12.56 -17.62
CA LEU A 18 10.79 -12.27 -17.97
C LEU A 18 9.84 -13.28 -17.31
N ALA A 19 10.22 -14.57 -17.30
CA ALA A 19 9.45 -15.61 -16.64
C ALA A 19 9.29 -15.32 -15.13
N SER A 20 10.41 -15.00 -14.45
CA SER A 20 10.41 -14.61 -13.05
C SER A 20 9.51 -13.41 -12.75
N ALA A 21 9.51 -12.39 -13.63
CA ALA A 21 8.66 -11.22 -13.47
C ALA A 21 7.15 -11.55 -13.48
N ALA A 22 6.73 -12.60 -14.20
CA ALA A 22 5.35 -13.05 -14.24
C ALA A 22 4.93 -13.92 -13.03
N CYS A 23 5.87 -14.32 -12.18
CA CYS A 23 5.66 -15.23 -11.05
C CYS A 23 5.77 -14.55 -9.67
N SER A 24 5.86 -13.22 -9.62
CA SER A 24 5.98 -12.48 -8.36
C SER A 24 4.67 -12.49 -7.56
N ALA A 25 4.78 -12.67 -6.24
CA ALA A 25 3.69 -12.50 -5.30
C ALA A 25 3.53 -11.02 -4.83
N SER A 26 4.11 -10.06 -5.55
CA SER A 26 4.03 -8.62 -5.23
C SER A 26 2.63 -8.02 -5.05
N PRO A 27 1.53 -8.56 -5.63
CA PRO A 27 0.18 -8.10 -5.28
C PRO A 27 -0.17 -8.19 -3.80
N MET A 28 0.59 -8.95 -2.99
CA MET A 28 0.42 -9.00 -1.53
C MET A 28 0.61 -7.63 -0.86
N TRP A 29 1.36 -6.71 -1.49
CA TRP A 29 1.57 -5.36 -0.97
C TRP A 29 0.41 -4.44 -1.36
N ALA A 30 -0.71 -4.63 -0.69
CA ALA A 30 -1.97 -3.93 -0.92
C ALA A 30 -1.86 -2.40 -0.76
N ALA A 31 -0.85 -1.86 -0.06
CA ALA A 31 -0.61 -0.41 0.00
C ALA A 31 -0.41 0.21 -1.39
N ASN A 32 0.11 -0.56 -2.35
CA ASN A 32 0.30 -0.10 -3.71
C ASN A 32 -0.86 -0.45 -4.64
N ALA A 33 -1.88 -1.16 -4.17
CA ALA A 33 -2.96 -1.65 -5.03
C ALA A 33 -3.71 -0.48 -5.70
N ALA A 34 -4.06 0.54 -4.91
CA ALA A 34 -4.79 1.71 -5.36
C ALA A 34 -4.55 2.91 -4.45
N THR A 35 -4.83 4.10 -4.95
CA THR A 35 -5.11 5.28 -4.11
C THR A 35 -6.60 5.30 -3.79
N VAL A 36 -6.94 5.68 -2.54
CA VAL A 36 -8.32 5.68 -2.03
C VAL A 36 -8.67 7.08 -1.53
N THR A 37 -9.85 7.57 -1.90
CA THR A 37 -10.44 8.80 -1.34
C THR A 37 -11.78 8.46 -0.69
N PRO A 38 -11.93 8.64 0.64
CA PRO A 38 -13.20 8.41 1.31
C PRO A 38 -14.30 9.34 0.81
N SER A 39 -15.57 8.93 0.96
CA SER A 39 -16.75 9.73 0.61
C SER A 39 -16.78 11.10 1.27
N ALA A 40 -16.28 11.21 2.50
CA ALA A 40 -16.16 12.48 3.22
C ALA A 40 -15.24 13.52 2.52
N ASP A 41 -14.39 13.07 1.57
CA ASP A 41 -13.44 13.92 0.85
C ASP A 41 -13.67 13.94 -0.67
N ALA A 42 -14.59 13.14 -1.20
CA ALA A 42 -14.92 13.10 -2.62
C ALA A 42 -16.08 14.05 -2.93
N ALA A 43 -16.00 14.76 -4.06
CA ALA A 43 -16.98 15.77 -4.43
C ALA A 43 -18.41 15.21 -4.67
N ASP A 44 -18.54 13.94 -5.03
CA ASP A 44 -19.81 13.26 -5.30
C ASP A 44 -20.29 12.36 -4.14
N GLY A 45 -19.57 12.36 -3.02
CA GLY A 45 -19.93 11.58 -1.83
C GLY A 45 -19.73 10.07 -1.96
N ARG A 46 -19.01 9.57 -2.99
CA ARG A 46 -18.65 8.16 -3.12
C ARG A 46 -17.23 7.90 -2.61
N VAL A 47 -16.91 6.64 -2.33
CA VAL A 47 -15.52 6.23 -2.07
C VAL A 47 -14.86 5.91 -3.41
N HIS A 48 -13.77 6.61 -3.72
CA HIS A 48 -13.08 6.49 -5.00
C HIS A 48 -11.80 5.65 -4.87
N PHE A 49 -11.57 4.82 -5.88
CA PHE A 49 -10.38 3.98 -6.02
C PHE A 49 -9.78 4.16 -7.40
N THR A 50 -8.48 4.49 -7.48
CA THR A 50 -7.71 4.35 -8.72
C THR A 50 -6.60 3.33 -8.50
N PRO A 51 -6.67 2.14 -9.10
CA PRO A 51 -5.59 1.18 -9.08
C PRO A 51 -4.29 1.77 -9.65
N ALA A 52 -3.18 1.52 -8.98
CA ALA A 52 -1.89 2.04 -9.43
C ALA A 52 -1.39 1.25 -10.65
N ASN A 53 -0.70 1.92 -11.58
CA ASN A 53 -0.14 1.24 -12.75
C ASN A 53 1.20 0.56 -12.47
N LEU A 54 1.90 0.93 -11.39
CA LEU A 54 3.12 0.29 -10.90
C LEU A 54 4.20 0.11 -11.97
N LEU A 55 4.26 1.07 -12.90
CA LEU A 55 5.03 0.99 -14.13
C LEU A 55 6.53 0.79 -13.89
N THR A 56 7.06 1.29 -12.77
CA THR A 56 8.51 1.33 -12.55
C THR A 56 9.14 -0.06 -12.45
N ASN A 57 8.38 -1.07 -11.98
CA ASN A 57 8.85 -2.44 -11.88
C ASN A 57 8.03 -3.34 -12.79
N LEU A 58 8.69 -4.04 -13.73
CA LEU A 58 8.01 -4.88 -14.72
C LEU A 58 7.03 -5.88 -14.08
N HIS A 59 7.46 -6.61 -13.06
CA HIS A 59 6.63 -7.61 -12.39
C HIS A 59 5.38 -7.00 -11.73
N ARG A 60 5.45 -5.73 -11.31
CA ARG A 60 4.32 -5.01 -10.70
C ARG A 60 3.41 -4.33 -11.71
N SER A 61 3.95 -3.96 -12.87
CA SER A 61 3.15 -3.34 -13.94
C SER A 61 2.05 -4.26 -14.49
N LEU A 62 2.11 -5.56 -14.16
CA LEU A 62 1.12 -6.58 -14.53
C LEU A 62 -0.12 -6.58 -13.62
N GLU A 63 -0.06 -5.93 -12.45
CA GLU A 63 -1.06 -6.06 -11.39
C GLU A 63 -2.36 -5.28 -11.70
N GLY A 64 -2.24 -4.08 -12.28
CA GLY A 64 -3.32 -3.09 -12.38
C GLY A 64 -4.68 -3.62 -12.88
N PRO A 65 -4.74 -4.32 -14.03
CA PRO A 65 -6.00 -4.87 -14.55
C PRO A 65 -6.68 -5.89 -13.61
N GLN A 66 -5.90 -6.75 -12.95
CA GLN A 66 -6.46 -7.73 -12.00
C GLN A 66 -6.87 -7.04 -10.70
N THR A 67 -6.05 -6.11 -10.19
CA THR A 67 -6.39 -5.30 -9.01
C THR A 67 -7.70 -4.52 -9.19
N THR A 68 -7.92 -3.98 -10.39
CA THR A 68 -9.19 -3.31 -10.74
C THR A 68 -10.39 -4.24 -10.56
N ARG A 69 -10.26 -5.52 -11.00
CA ARG A 69 -11.32 -6.52 -10.82
C ARG A 69 -11.50 -6.90 -9.36
N SER A 70 -10.41 -7.08 -8.61
CA SER A 70 -10.46 -7.33 -7.15
C SER A 70 -11.26 -6.24 -6.44
N LEU A 71 -10.98 -4.97 -6.72
CA LEU A 71 -11.70 -3.85 -6.11
C LEU A 71 -13.17 -3.81 -6.53
N ARG A 72 -13.49 -4.04 -7.81
CA ARG A 72 -14.89 -4.12 -8.27
C ARG A 72 -15.67 -5.29 -7.63
N ARG A 73 -14.99 -6.41 -7.31
CA ARG A 73 -15.60 -7.52 -6.58
C ARG A 73 -15.77 -7.24 -5.09
N LEU A 74 -14.88 -6.47 -4.48
CA LEU A 74 -14.97 -6.09 -3.07
C LEU A 74 -15.98 -4.95 -2.85
N PHE A 75 -16.08 -4.02 -3.80
CA PHE A 75 -16.90 -2.81 -3.74
C PHE A 75 -17.90 -2.77 -4.91
N PRO A 76 -18.92 -3.65 -4.92
CA PRO A 76 -19.77 -3.86 -6.10
C PRO A 76 -20.82 -2.76 -6.33
N ASP A 77 -21.14 -1.96 -5.30
CA ASP A 77 -22.18 -0.94 -5.39
C ASP A 77 -21.68 0.39 -5.98
N GLU A 78 -21.94 0.60 -7.27
CA GLU A 78 -21.52 1.79 -8.02
C GLU A 78 -22.14 3.11 -7.53
N ALA A 79 -23.24 3.05 -6.76
CA ALA A 79 -23.83 4.23 -6.14
C ALA A 79 -23.00 4.74 -4.94
N ARG A 80 -22.18 3.87 -4.34
CA ARG A 80 -21.33 4.17 -3.18
C ARG A 80 -19.85 4.15 -3.51
N PHE A 81 -19.45 3.40 -4.54
CA PHE A 81 -18.06 3.13 -4.89
C PHE A 81 -17.76 3.46 -6.34
N ALA A 82 -16.67 4.18 -6.58
CA ALA A 82 -16.16 4.45 -7.92
C ALA A 82 -14.78 3.81 -8.09
N VAL A 83 -14.73 2.65 -8.75
CA VAL A 83 -13.47 1.96 -9.10
C VAL A 83 -13.06 2.29 -10.52
N HIS A 84 -12.12 3.22 -10.64
CA HIS A 84 -11.55 3.68 -11.90
C HIS A 84 -10.57 2.66 -12.48
N ASP A 85 -10.25 2.79 -13.77
CA ASP A 85 -9.14 2.04 -14.38
C ASP A 85 -7.78 2.68 -14.03
N PRO A 86 -6.67 1.93 -14.06
CA PRO A 86 -5.34 2.50 -13.86
C PRO A 86 -5.05 3.67 -14.78
N LEU A 87 -4.16 4.58 -14.36
CA LEU A 87 -3.61 5.58 -15.27
C LEU A 87 -2.87 4.91 -16.43
N PRO A 88 -2.73 5.58 -17.60
CA PRO A 88 -1.97 5.04 -18.72
C PRO A 88 -0.58 4.56 -18.26
N ALA A 89 -0.17 3.38 -18.73
CA ALA A 89 1.12 2.78 -18.42
C ALA A 89 2.26 3.52 -19.15
N GLN A 90 2.52 4.75 -18.75
CA GLN A 90 3.50 5.68 -19.33
C GLN A 90 4.35 6.32 -18.22
N PRO A 91 5.66 6.55 -18.44
CA PRO A 91 6.54 7.11 -17.41
C PRO A 91 6.11 8.47 -16.87
N HIS A 92 5.30 9.22 -17.62
CA HIS A 92 4.73 10.52 -17.23
C HIS A 92 3.56 10.39 -16.24
N PHE A 93 2.99 9.20 -16.11
CA PHE A 93 1.89 8.88 -15.20
C PHE A 93 2.27 7.73 -14.26
N ALA A 94 3.55 7.60 -13.90
CA ALA A 94 3.99 6.54 -12.99
C ALA A 94 3.37 6.73 -11.60
N ASP A 95 2.68 5.69 -11.14
CA ASP A 95 1.84 5.69 -9.94
C ASP A 95 2.07 4.42 -9.10
N GLU A 96 2.26 4.61 -7.80
CA GLU A 96 2.47 3.54 -6.81
C GLU A 96 1.41 3.54 -5.69
N GLY A 97 0.31 4.27 -5.87
CA GLY A 97 -0.90 4.13 -5.07
C GLY A 97 -0.78 4.67 -3.64
N ALA A 98 -1.49 4.04 -2.70
CA ALA A 98 -1.61 4.52 -1.32
C ALA A 98 -0.32 4.46 -0.48
N ALA A 99 0.72 3.76 -0.94
CA ALA A 99 2.06 3.82 -0.32
C ALA A 99 2.67 5.23 -0.35
N ASN A 100 2.17 6.09 -1.24
CA ASN A 100 2.54 7.49 -1.37
C ASN A 100 1.42 8.47 -0.95
N HIS A 101 0.36 7.97 -0.31
CA HIS A 101 -0.78 8.78 0.13
C HIS A 101 -0.94 8.73 1.65
N VAL A 102 -1.15 9.91 2.25
CA VAL A 102 -1.50 10.05 3.66
C VAL A 102 -2.78 10.86 3.77
N ARG A 103 -3.67 10.42 4.67
CA ARG A 103 -4.89 11.16 5.01
C ARG A 103 -4.87 11.55 6.47
N LEU A 104 -4.99 12.85 6.75
CA LEU A 104 -5.14 13.39 8.10
C LEU A 104 -6.57 13.89 8.32
N CYS A 105 -7.11 13.72 9.52
CA CYS A 105 -8.49 14.08 9.86
C CYS A 105 -8.69 14.17 11.39
N ALA A 106 -9.79 14.79 11.84
CA ALA A 106 -10.18 14.76 13.25
C ALA A 106 -10.58 13.34 13.69
N GLU A 107 -11.50 12.76 12.92
CA GLU A 107 -12.04 11.40 13.06
C GLU A 107 -12.08 10.79 11.66
N HIS A 108 -12.08 9.45 11.56
CA HIS A 108 -12.06 8.78 10.25
C HIS A 108 -13.20 9.25 9.34
N GLY A 109 -14.43 9.35 9.85
CA GLY A 109 -15.60 9.81 9.09
C GLY A 109 -15.69 11.33 8.86
N ALA A 110 -14.82 12.14 9.46
CA ALA A 110 -14.81 13.58 9.28
C ALA A 110 -14.05 13.99 7.99
N PRO A 111 -14.31 15.19 7.43
CA PRO A 111 -13.49 15.75 6.36
C PRO A 111 -11.99 15.77 6.72
N GLY A 112 -11.14 15.39 5.75
CA GLY A 112 -9.70 15.23 5.94
C GLY A 112 -8.86 15.97 4.88
N VAL A 113 -7.56 16.05 5.17
CA VAL A 113 -6.52 16.56 4.26
C VAL A 113 -5.87 15.36 3.57
N ASN A 114 -5.74 15.44 2.25
CA ASN A 114 -5.15 14.38 1.42
C ASN A 114 -3.74 14.81 0.97
N LEU A 115 -2.71 14.13 1.48
CA LEU A 115 -1.31 14.35 1.12
C LEU A 115 -0.91 13.35 0.04
N PHE A 116 -0.64 13.86 -1.16
CA PHE A 116 -0.20 13.09 -2.32
C PHE A 116 1.30 13.28 -2.52
N VAL A 117 2.11 12.40 -1.94
CA VAL A 117 3.57 12.56 -1.90
C VAL A 117 4.23 12.03 -3.18
N TRP A 118 5.02 12.85 -3.87
CA TRP A 118 5.63 12.47 -5.15
C TRP A 118 7.15 12.66 -5.14
N GLY A 119 7.86 11.93 -6.01
CA GLY A 119 9.33 11.99 -6.05
C GLY A 119 9.89 12.88 -7.16
N ARG A 120 9.26 12.85 -8.35
CA ARG A 120 9.66 13.64 -9.51
C ARG A 120 8.48 14.18 -10.31
N GLU A 121 8.72 15.20 -11.12
CA GLU A 121 7.78 15.63 -12.16
C GLU A 121 7.95 14.77 -13.42
N ALA A 122 6.93 14.73 -14.28
CA ALA A 122 6.87 13.82 -15.43
C ALA A 122 7.96 14.11 -16.46
N TRP A 123 8.25 15.40 -16.68
CA TRP A 123 9.27 15.89 -17.62
C TRP A 123 10.62 16.17 -16.96
N GLU A 124 10.72 16.01 -15.65
CA GLU A 124 11.97 16.22 -14.92
C GLU A 124 12.96 15.10 -15.24
N HIS A 125 14.21 15.48 -15.51
CA HIS A 125 15.30 14.52 -15.54
C HIS A 125 15.64 14.08 -14.11
N TRP A 126 15.52 12.79 -13.84
CA TRP A 126 15.84 12.21 -12.54
C TRP A 126 17.21 11.54 -12.55
N ASP A 127 18.19 12.19 -11.90
CA ASP A 127 19.50 11.61 -11.60
C ASP A 127 19.59 11.30 -10.10
N GLY A 128 19.15 10.10 -9.74
CA GLY A 128 19.17 9.58 -8.37
C GLY A 128 19.63 8.13 -8.38
N ARG A 129 20.22 7.68 -7.27
CA ARG A 129 20.70 6.30 -7.10
C ARG A 129 19.56 5.30 -7.27
N TYR A 130 18.37 5.65 -6.77
CA TYR A 130 17.15 4.88 -6.92
C TYR A 130 16.11 5.69 -7.70
N PRO A 131 15.22 5.05 -8.46
CA PRO A 131 14.21 5.75 -9.25
C PRO A 131 13.14 6.39 -8.36
N ALA A 132 12.75 7.62 -8.67
CA ALA A 132 11.51 8.21 -8.16
C ALA A 132 10.31 7.59 -8.92
N ARG A 133 9.60 6.69 -8.22
CA ARG A 133 8.55 5.85 -8.81
C ARG A 133 7.21 6.56 -8.97
N GLN A 134 6.96 7.59 -8.16
CA GLN A 134 5.73 8.39 -8.18
C GLN A 134 5.97 9.72 -8.90
N THR A 135 5.14 9.99 -9.91
CA THR A 135 5.07 11.31 -10.55
C THR A 135 4.03 12.21 -9.90
N ARG A 136 4.30 13.52 -9.89
CA ARG A 136 3.32 14.53 -9.47
C ARG A 136 2.05 14.45 -10.31
N GLU A 137 2.22 14.32 -11.62
CA GLU A 137 1.17 14.34 -12.64
C GLU A 137 0.21 13.15 -12.51
N ALA A 138 0.72 11.98 -12.12
CA ALA A 138 -0.12 10.84 -11.76
C ALA A 138 -1.07 11.19 -10.61
N PHE A 139 -0.54 11.75 -9.53
CA PHE A 139 -1.37 12.10 -8.38
C PHE A 139 -2.30 13.29 -8.61
N GLU A 140 -1.90 14.28 -9.40
CA GLU A 140 -2.83 15.32 -9.82
C GLU A 140 -3.97 14.73 -10.68
N ALA A 141 -3.68 13.75 -11.53
CA ALA A 141 -4.72 13.05 -12.30
C ALA A 141 -5.67 12.24 -11.41
N VAL A 142 -5.13 11.49 -10.44
CA VAL A 142 -5.91 10.75 -9.44
C VAL A 142 -6.77 11.69 -8.60
N ALA A 143 -6.18 12.75 -8.03
CA ALA A 143 -6.89 13.72 -7.20
C ALA A 143 -8.05 14.39 -7.97
N ARG A 144 -7.81 14.80 -9.23
CA ARG A 144 -8.88 15.34 -10.11
C ARG A 144 -9.98 14.31 -10.36
N ARG A 145 -9.61 13.06 -10.67
CA ARG A 145 -10.56 11.98 -10.95
C ARG A 145 -11.40 11.62 -9.72
N HIS A 146 -10.83 11.75 -8.52
CA HIS A 146 -11.51 11.50 -7.26
C HIS A 146 -12.33 12.69 -6.76
N GLY A 147 -12.12 13.89 -7.33
CA GLY A 147 -12.63 15.12 -6.74
C GLY A 147 -12.13 15.32 -5.30
N ALA A 148 -10.88 14.89 -5.02
CA ALA A 148 -10.34 14.84 -3.67
C ALA A 148 -10.17 16.26 -3.10
N ALA A 149 -10.95 16.56 -2.08
CA ALA A 149 -10.90 17.83 -1.39
C ALA A 149 -9.62 17.96 -0.54
N ARG A 150 -9.16 19.21 -0.35
CA ARG A 150 -8.00 19.55 0.49
C ARG A 150 -6.76 18.73 0.13
N ALA A 151 -6.56 18.53 -1.18
CA ALA A 151 -5.41 17.84 -1.74
C ALA A 151 -4.18 18.74 -1.69
N ILE A 152 -3.09 18.25 -1.10
CA ILE A 152 -1.77 18.88 -1.14
C ILE A 152 -0.74 17.91 -1.72
N PHE A 153 0.32 18.45 -2.33
CA PHE A 153 1.27 17.66 -3.13
C PHE A 153 2.72 17.91 -2.67
N PRO A 154 3.09 17.51 -1.45
CA PRO A 154 4.47 17.66 -0.98
C PRO A 154 5.42 16.73 -1.76
N ARG A 155 6.62 17.22 -2.04
CA ARG A 155 7.67 16.43 -2.67
C ARG A 155 8.41 15.61 -1.62
N GLN A 156 8.59 14.31 -1.86
CA GLN A 156 9.44 13.46 -1.04
C GLN A 156 10.90 13.93 -1.13
N GLY A 157 11.63 13.89 -0.02
CA GLY A 157 13.04 14.27 0.00
C GLY A 157 13.88 13.39 -0.92
N LYS A 158 14.64 14.00 -1.84
CA LYS A 158 15.55 13.26 -2.73
C LYS A 158 16.56 12.43 -1.94
N ALA A 159 16.99 12.92 -0.78
CA ALA A 159 17.86 12.20 0.14
C ALA A 159 17.21 10.91 0.69
N ALA A 160 15.91 10.93 1.01
CA ALA A 160 15.19 9.74 1.45
C ALA A 160 15.08 8.70 0.33
N ILE A 161 14.72 9.11 -0.89
CA ILE A 161 14.65 8.20 -2.05
C ILE A 161 16.02 7.56 -2.29
N ASN A 162 17.10 8.35 -2.33
CA ASN A 162 18.46 7.84 -2.50
C ASN A 162 18.95 6.98 -1.32
N GLY A 163 18.36 7.15 -0.14
CA GLY A 163 18.59 6.34 1.05
C GLY A 163 17.91 4.97 1.03
N GLY A 164 16.98 4.73 0.10
CA GLY A 164 16.25 3.47 -0.04
C GLY A 164 14.75 3.57 0.24
N ALA A 165 14.23 4.76 0.57
CA ALA A 165 12.80 4.99 0.75
C ALA A 165 12.09 5.18 -0.60
N PHE A 166 11.87 4.08 -1.32
CA PHE A 166 11.25 4.08 -2.66
C PHE A 166 9.75 4.44 -2.65
N HIS A 167 9.11 4.43 -1.48
CA HIS A 167 7.75 4.92 -1.22
C HIS A 167 7.75 5.79 0.04
N ASN A 168 6.76 6.68 0.16
CA ASN A 168 6.62 7.58 1.31
C ASN A 168 6.36 6.81 2.62
N ASP A 169 5.61 5.71 2.56
CA ASP A 169 5.33 4.83 3.70
C ASP A 169 6.56 4.10 4.27
N VAL A 170 7.76 4.34 3.73
CA VAL A 170 9.04 3.92 4.33
C VAL A 170 9.63 5.02 5.24
N VAL A 171 9.20 6.28 5.10
CA VAL A 171 9.72 7.45 5.85
C VAL A 171 8.65 8.28 6.54
N CYS A 172 7.37 8.01 6.28
CA CYS A 172 6.24 8.75 6.82
C CYS A 172 4.96 7.92 6.86
N VAL A 173 4.24 7.99 7.99
CA VAL A 173 2.90 7.42 8.15
C VAL A 173 2.03 8.40 8.93
N GLY A 174 0.75 8.49 8.60
CA GLY A 174 -0.19 9.34 9.33
C GLY A 174 -1.54 8.68 9.53
N THR A 175 -2.18 8.97 10.67
CA THR A 175 -3.52 8.53 11.04
C THR A 175 -4.15 9.61 11.91
N ARG A 176 -5.41 9.95 11.64
CA ARG A 176 -6.13 11.06 12.28
C ARG A 176 -5.29 12.35 12.22
N GLN A 177 -5.05 13.04 13.33
CA GLN A 177 -4.29 14.28 13.35
C GLN A 177 -2.78 14.05 13.26
N CYS A 178 -2.30 12.82 13.53
CA CYS A 178 -0.89 12.52 13.65
C CYS A 178 -0.23 12.28 12.28
N LEU A 179 0.83 13.03 11.99
CA LEU A 179 1.78 12.76 10.91
C LEU A 179 3.13 12.41 11.54
N PHE A 180 3.51 11.14 11.47
CA PHE A 180 4.77 10.61 11.99
C PHE A 180 5.76 10.43 10.83
N PHE A 181 6.88 11.14 10.86
CA PHE A 181 7.82 11.18 9.73
C PHE A 181 9.26 11.39 10.16
N HIS A 182 10.19 11.01 9.29
CA HIS A 182 11.61 11.30 9.44
C HIS A 182 11.95 12.70 8.92
N GLU A 183 12.92 13.41 9.50
CA GLU A 183 13.30 14.78 9.10
C GLU A 183 13.63 14.92 7.60
N ARG A 184 14.08 13.83 6.96
CA ARG A 184 14.40 13.75 5.52
C ARG A 184 13.22 13.31 4.62
N ALA A 185 12.02 13.10 5.18
CA ALA A 185 10.88 12.58 4.44
C ALA A 185 10.44 13.51 3.31
N PHE A 186 10.54 14.83 3.50
CA PHE A 186 10.06 15.84 2.56
C PHE A 186 11.19 16.79 2.14
N GLU A 187 11.16 17.25 0.88
CA GLU A 187 12.14 18.20 0.36
C GLU A 187 11.97 19.59 1.00
N ASP A 188 10.72 20.02 1.22
CA ASP A 188 10.36 21.23 1.95
C ASP A 188 9.41 20.89 3.11
N ARG A 189 10.00 20.55 4.26
CA ARG A 189 9.25 20.22 5.48
C ARG A 189 8.39 21.38 5.97
N ILE A 190 8.94 22.59 6.00
CA ILE A 190 8.24 23.78 6.54
C ILE A 190 7.04 24.10 5.66
N GLY A 191 7.21 24.09 4.33
CA GLY A 191 6.13 24.27 3.37
C GLY A 191 5.08 23.17 3.46
N MET A 192 5.49 21.90 3.65
CA MET A 192 4.58 20.78 3.88
C MET A 192 3.73 21.02 5.13
N GLU A 193 4.34 21.32 6.28
CA GLU A 193 3.59 21.56 7.53
C GLU A 193 2.63 22.74 7.40
N ALA A 194 3.07 23.84 6.77
CA ALA A 194 2.22 25.00 6.52
C ALA A 194 1.03 24.67 5.62
N ALA A 195 1.23 23.89 4.55
CA ALA A 195 0.17 23.46 3.65
C ALA A 195 -0.84 22.54 4.36
N VAL A 196 -0.37 21.62 5.20
CA VAL A 196 -1.24 20.76 6.02
C VAL A 196 -2.07 21.61 6.99
N ARG A 197 -1.45 22.56 7.70
CA ARG A 197 -2.15 23.46 8.63
C ARG A 197 -3.22 24.29 7.94
N ALA A 198 -2.90 24.88 6.79
CA ALA A 198 -3.85 25.65 5.99
C ALA A 198 -5.02 24.78 5.49
N ALA A 199 -4.73 23.57 5.01
CA ALA A 199 -5.76 22.65 4.53
C ALA A 199 -6.64 22.08 5.66
N ALA A 200 -6.12 22.04 6.90
CA ALA A 200 -6.83 21.58 8.09
C ALA A 200 -7.53 22.71 8.86
N GLU A 201 -7.42 23.98 8.41
CA GLU A 201 -7.98 25.14 9.09
C GLU A 201 -9.48 24.96 9.36
N GLY A 202 -9.88 25.11 10.62
CA GLY A 202 -11.27 24.92 11.06
C GLY A 202 -11.75 23.46 11.12
N LEU A 203 -10.90 22.48 10.80
CA LEU A 203 -11.24 21.05 10.82
C LEU A 203 -10.58 20.30 11.98
N PHE A 204 -9.26 20.43 12.12
CA PHE A 204 -8.48 19.82 13.21
C PHE A 204 -7.10 20.47 13.31
N GLU A 205 -6.45 20.31 14.47
CA GLU A 205 -5.05 20.70 14.65
C GLU A 205 -4.13 19.51 14.31
N PRO A 206 -3.25 19.61 13.30
CA PRO A 206 -2.30 18.55 12.96
C PRO A 206 -1.24 18.37 14.05
N ALA A 207 -0.92 17.11 14.38
CA ALA A 207 0.16 16.73 15.28
C ALA A 207 1.34 16.16 14.48
N PHE A 208 2.40 16.95 14.34
CA PHE A 208 3.63 16.54 13.66
C PHE A 208 4.58 15.85 14.64
N VAL A 209 4.98 14.62 14.32
CA VAL A 209 5.95 13.83 15.10
C VAL A 209 7.14 13.55 14.19
N GLU A 210 8.17 14.37 14.33
CA GLU A 210 9.41 14.29 13.55
C GLU A 210 10.46 13.47 14.31
N ILE A 211 11.17 12.58 13.60
CA ILE A 211 12.37 11.90 14.08
C ILE A 211 13.59 12.44 13.35
N SER A 212 14.61 12.83 14.11
CA SER A 212 15.85 13.35 13.57
C SER A 212 16.73 12.24 12.98
N GLU A 213 17.59 12.60 12.02
CA GLU A 213 18.59 11.68 11.47
C GLU A 213 19.63 11.29 12.54
N ALA A 214 19.83 12.14 13.54
CA ALA A 214 20.72 11.83 14.66
C ALA A 214 20.19 10.68 15.53
N ASP A 215 18.88 10.65 15.76
CA ASP A 215 18.21 9.62 16.54
C ASP A 215 18.07 8.32 15.72
N LEU A 216 17.63 8.44 14.47
CA LEU A 216 17.42 7.32 13.56
C LEU A 216 18.04 7.60 12.17
N PRO A 217 19.32 7.26 11.97
CA PRO A 217 19.97 7.40 10.68
C PRO A 217 19.25 6.63 9.57
N MET A 218 19.33 7.12 8.33
CA MET A 218 18.61 6.54 7.19
C MET A 218 18.85 5.04 7.00
N ALA A 219 20.05 4.55 7.27
CA ALA A 219 20.37 3.12 7.16
C ALA A 219 19.57 2.27 8.17
N ASP A 220 19.45 2.73 9.42
CA ASP A 220 18.66 2.07 10.46
C ASP A 220 17.16 2.19 10.19
N LEU A 221 16.72 3.34 9.67
CA LEU A 221 15.34 3.57 9.24
C LEU A 221 14.92 2.53 8.19
N VAL A 222 15.69 2.39 7.11
CA VAL A 222 15.40 1.45 6.03
C VAL A 222 15.57 0.00 6.47
N ALA A 223 16.49 -0.31 7.39
CA ALA A 223 16.64 -1.68 7.91
C ALA A 223 15.51 -2.09 8.86
N SER A 224 14.98 -1.14 9.64
CA SER A 224 13.98 -1.39 10.69
C SER A 224 12.54 -1.30 10.23
N TYR A 225 12.26 -0.57 9.14
CA TYR A 225 10.91 -0.30 8.64
C TYR A 225 10.00 0.40 9.67
N LEU A 226 10.57 1.20 10.58
CA LEU A 226 9.79 1.89 11.63
C LEU A 226 8.61 2.71 11.08
N PHE A 227 8.78 3.43 9.97
CA PHE A 227 7.67 4.20 9.37
C PHE A 227 6.73 3.36 8.50
N ASN A 228 7.14 2.15 8.11
CA ASN A 228 6.25 1.18 7.47
C ASN A 228 5.39 0.41 8.48
N SER A 229 5.15 1.04 9.64
CA SER A 229 4.23 0.58 10.68
C SER A 229 2.79 0.99 10.39
N GLN A 230 1.84 0.39 11.10
CA GLN A 230 0.47 0.91 11.13
C GLN A 230 0.28 1.82 12.35
N LEU A 231 -0.30 3.00 12.15
CA LEU A 231 -0.84 3.83 13.23
C LEU A 231 -2.32 3.54 13.38
N LEU A 232 -2.71 2.96 14.51
CA LEU A 232 -4.03 2.42 14.77
C LEU A 232 -4.74 3.21 15.87
N VAL A 233 -6.06 3.37 15.70
CA VAL A 233 -6.98 3.82 16.74
C VAL A 233 -7.58 2.58 17.36
N ILE A 234 -7.34 2.35 18.66
CA ILE A 234 -7.92 1.21 19.37
C ILE A 234 -9.09 1.72 20.21
N PRO A 235 -10.30 1.13 20.07
CA PRO A 235 -11.44 1.51 20.91
C PRO A 235 -11.10 1.44 22.40
N GLY A 236 -11.33 2.53 23.12
CA GLY A 236 -11.02 2.66 24.55
C GLY A 236 -9.60 3.15 24.87
N GLU A 237 -8.74 3.37 23.87
CA GLU A 237 -7.45 4.03 24.05
C GLU A 237 -7.49 5.48 23.54
N ASP A 238 -6.95 6.41 24.33
CA ASP A 238 -6.92 7.84 23.99
C ASP A 238 -5.83 8.21 22.96
N ARG A 239 -4.83 7.34 22.81
CA ARG A 239 -3.64 7.56 21.97
C ARG A 239 -3.50 6.44 20.95
N LEU A 240 -2.77 6.73 19.88
CA LEU A 240 -2.54 5.79 18.79
C LEU A 240 -1.60 4.66 19.21
N VAL A 241 -1.84 3.48 18.63
CA VAL A 241 -0.94 2.32 18.73
C VAL A 241 -0.14 2.22 17.45
N LEU A 242 1.19 2.16 17.59
CA LEU A 242 2.11 1.89 16.48
C LEU A 242 2.35 0.38 16.41
N LEU A 243 1.82 -0.29 15.38
CA LEU A 243 2.10 -1.70 15.09
C LEU A 243 3.30 -1.77 14.14
N ALA A 244 4.48 -2.03 14.71
CA ALA A 244 5.76 -2.05 14.02
C ALA A 244 6.23 -3.47 13.69
N PRO A 245 7.10 -3.67 12.67
CA PRO A 245 7.71 -4.97 12.42
C PRO A 245 8.70 -5.36 13.52
N ALA A 246 8.96 -6.66 13.68
CA ALA A 246 9.95 -7.18 14.62
C ALA A 246 11.36 -6.57 14.41
N GLU A 247 11.72 -6.23 13.18
CA GLU A 247 12.98 -5.57 12.80
C GLU A 247 13.12 -4.17 13.46
N THR A 248 12.01 -3.49 13.78
CA THR A 248 12.03 -2.26 14.58
C THR A 248 12.46 -2.53 16.02
N ARG A 249 11.98 -3.61 16.64
CA ARG A 249 12.40 -4.02 17.98
C ARG A 249 13.87 -4.45 18.00
N ASP A 250 14.30 -5.15 16.96
CA ASP A 250 15.62 -5.77 16.91
C ASP A 250 16.73 -4.76 16.51
N ASN A 251 16.38 -3.63 15.90
CA ASN A 251 17.29 -2.51 15.66
C ASN A 251 17.36 -1.58 16.89
N PRO A 252 18.52 -1.41 17.55
CA PRO A 252 18.61 -0.64 18.80
C PRO A 252 18.17 0.82 18.70
N ARG A 253 18.44 1.50 17.59
CA ARG A 253 18.07 2.92 17.40
C ARG A 253 16.58 3.05 17.12
N ALA A 254 16.05 2.23 16.23
CA ALA A 254 14.62 2.22 15.93
C ALA A 254 13.80 1.83 17.16
N HIS A 255 14.27 0.86 17.95
CA HIS A 255 13.63 0.49 19.21
C HIS A 255 13.65 1.63 20.22
N ALA A 256 14.78 2.33 20.39
CA ALA A 256 14.87 3.48 21.28
C ALA A 256 13.89 4.60 20.87
N VAL A 257 13.76 4.88 19.57
CA VAL A 257 12.75 5.81 19.05
C VAL A 257 11.33 5.30 19.33
N ALA A 258 11.04 4.03 19.07
CA ALA A 258 9.73 3.46 19.34
C ALA A 258 9.34 3.57 20.82
N GLN A 259 10.28 3.32 21.74
CA GLN A 259 10.04 3.48 23.17
C GLN A 259 9.91 4.94 23.60
N SER A 260 10.66 5.86 22.99
CA SER A 260 10.51 7.30 23.27
C SER A 260 9.13 7.81 22.84
N LEU A 261 8.60 7.32 21.72
CA LEU A 261 7.23 7.63 21.28
C LEU A 261 6.20 7.20 22.32
N ALA A 262 6.23 5.93 22.77
CA ALA A 262 5.28 5.41 23.75
C ALA A 262 5.33 6.15 25.10
N THR A 263 6.54 6.54 25.53
CA THR A 263 6.75 7.22 26.83
C THR A 263 6.56 8.74 26.77
N SER A 264 6.46 9.32 25.57
CA SER A 264 6.16 10.75 25.39
C SER A 264 4.74 11.10 25.80
N ASN A 265 4.42 12.41 25.79
CA ASN A 265 3.04 12.92 25.86
C ASN A 265 2.42 13.13 24.46
N GLY A 266 3.05 12.61 23.41
CA GLY A 266 2.62 12.76 22.03
C GLY A 266 1.43 11.86 21.65
N PRO A 267 1.01 11.88 20.38
CA PRO A 267 -0.18 11.15 19.94
C PRO A 267 -0.05 9.62 19.96
N ILE A 268 1.17 9.07 19.97
CA ILE A 268 1.43 7.62 19.95
C ILE A 268 1.68 7.15 21.39
N GLY A 269 0.80 6.33 21.95
CA GLY A 269 0.86 5.92 23.37
C GLY A 269 1.41 4.52 23.62
N ARG A 270 1.47 3.69 22.59
CA ARG A 270 1.90 2.30 22.70
C ARG A 270 2.54 1.84 21.40
N VAL A 271 3.50 0.94 21.52
CA VAL A 271 4.11 0.24 20.38
C VAL A 271 3.93 -1.25 20.57
N ASP A 272 3.32 -1.88 19.58
CA ASP A 272 3.21 -3.34 19.45
C ASP A 272 4.09 -3.80 18.29
N TYR A 273 4.48 -5.08 18.30
CA TYR A 273 5.33 -5.66 17.27
C TYR A 273 4.68 -6.87 16.62
N VAL A 274 4.83 -6.98 15.30
CA VAL A 274 4.34 -8.12 14.51
C VAL A 274 5.47 -8.74 13.69
N ASP A 275 5.44 -10.07 13.57
CA ASP A 275 6.38 -10.83 12.75
C ASP A 275 5.79 -11.02 11.34
N VAL A 276 6.36 -10.28 10.39
CA VAL A 276 6.08 -10.40 8.95
C VAL A 276 7.37 -10.67 8.16
N ARG A 277 8.31 -11.42 8.75
CA ARG A 277 9.68 -11.64 8.24
C ARG A 277 9.74 -12.08 6.77
N GLN A 278 8.78 -12.89 6.31
CA GLN A 278 8.73 -13.33 4.90
C GLN A 278 8.48 -12.16 3.93
N SER A 279 7.60 -11.21 4.30
CA SER A 279 7.36 -9.99 3.52
C SER A 279 8.51 -9.00 3.68
N MET A 280 9.06 -8.85 4.89
CA MET A 280 10.19 -7.95 5.16
C MET A 280 11.43 -8.29 4.34
N ARG A 281 11.71 -9.59 4.12
CA ARG A 281 12.81 -10.04 3.24
C ARG A 281 12.69 -9.57 1.79
N ASN A 282 11.48 -9.18 1.36
CA ASN A 282 11.21 -8.62 0.04
C ASN A 282 10.88 -7.12 0.10
N GLY A 283 11.07 -6.46 1.25
CA GLY A 283 10.86 -5.02 1.41
C GLY A 283 9.42 -4.59 1.66
N GLY A 284 8.60 -5.43 2.32
CA GLY A 284 7.25 -5.04 2.77
C GLY A 284 7.04 -5.27 4.25
N GLY A 285 6.83 -4.20 5.02
CA GLY A 285 6.43 -4.27 6.42
C GLY A 285 4.91 -4.26 6.61
N PRO A 286 4.43 -4.05 7.84
CA PRO A 286 3.01 -4.07 8.19
C PRO A 286 2.15 -3.11 7.34
N ALA A 287 2.65 -1.92 7.05
CA ALA A 287 1.94 -0.94 6.23
C ALA A 287 1.83 -1.38 4.77
N CYS A 288 2.88 -1.99 4.18
CA CYS A 288 2.85 -2.44 2.79
C CYS A 288 1.75 -3.50 2.55
N LEU A 289 1.47 -4.35 3.54
CA LEU A 289 0.52 -5.46 3.43
C LEU A 289 -0.96 -5.05 3.49
N ARG A 290 -1.27 -3.76 3.65
CA ARG A 290 -2.66 -3.29 3.83
C ARG A 290 -2.98 -2.06 3.03
N LEU A 291 -4.20 -2.04 2.48
CA LEU A 291 -4.84 -0.85 1.92
C LEU A 291 -5.81 -0.26 2.94
N ARG A 292 -5.69 1.03 3.26
CA ARG A 292 -6.64 1.70 4.17
C ARG A 292 -7.84 2.21 3.37
N VAL A 293 -9.03 1.78 3.77
CA VAL A 293 -10.31 2.22 3.20
C VAL A 293 -11.20 2.69 4.35
N VAL A 294 -11.50 3.98 4.39
CA VAL A 294 -12.45 4.52 5.37
C VAL A 294 -13.84 4.40 4.78
N LEU A 295 -14.74 3.77 5.53
CA LEU A 295 -16.12 3.51 5.14
C LEU A 295 -17.04 3.94 6.27
N THR A 296 -18.20 4.49 5.91
CA THR A 296 -19.36 4.58 6.81
C THR A 296 -19.94 3.18 7.07
N GLU A 297 -20.86 3.06 8.02
CA GLU A 297 -21.56 1.79 8.27
C GLU A 297 -22.36 1.32 7.04
N ASP A 298 -23.02 2.24 6.35
CA ASP A 298 -23.80 1.94 5.14
C ASP A 298 -22.91 1.51 3.96
N GLU A 299 -21.76 2.17 3.78
CA GLU A 299 -20.78 1.75 2.78
C GLU A 299 -20.19 0.39 3.12
N LEU A 300 -19.82 0.17 4.37
CA LEU A 300 -19.28 -1.11 4.82
C LEU A 300 -20.31 -2.26 4.67
N ALA A 301 -21.60 -1.98 4.87
CA ALA A 301 -22.66 -2.96 4.63
C ALA A 301 -22.84 -3.29 3.13
N ALA A 302 -22.42 -2.40 2.23
CA ALA A 302 -22.51 -2.57 0.78
C ALA A 302 -21.28 -3.26 0.15
N THR A 303 -20.23 -3.57 0.93
CA THR A 303 -19.08 -4.35 0.44
C THR A 303 -19.44 -5.84 0.30
N ASN A 304 -18.65 -6.58 -0.47
CA ASN A 304 -18.79 -8.04 -0.53
C ASN A 304 -18.55 -8.68 0.86
N PRO A 305 -19.60 -9.28 1.47
CA PRO A 305 -19.51 -9.80 2.82
C PRO A 305 -18.60 -11.03 2.93
N ALA A 306 -18.39 -11.79 1.85
CA ALA A 306 -17.52 -12.97 1.85
C ALA A 306 -16.03 -12.61 2.02
N GLN A 307 -15.67 -11.35 1.80
CA GLN A 307 -14.32 -10.82 1.98
C GLN A 307 -14.14 -10.12 3.34
N ARG A 308 -15.17 -10.09 4.19
CA ARG A 308 -15.08 -9.50 5.53
C ARG A 308 -14.33 -10.46 6.46
N PHE A 309 -13.19 -10.01 6.99
CA PHE A 309 -12.40 -10.83 7.90
C PHE A 309 -13.14 -11.05 9.22
N ASP A 310 -13.41 -12.31 9.52
CA ASP A 310 -13.94 -12.80 10.78
C ASP A 310 -13.30 -14.16 11.13
N ALA A 311 -13.69 -14.75 12.26
CA ALA A 311 -13.16 -16.04 12.68
C ALA A 311 -13.46 -17.19 11.70
N ALA A 312 -14.59 -17.14 10.98
CA ALA A 312 -15.00 -18.18 10.05
C ALA A 312 -14.23 -18.08 8.73
N LEU A 313 -14.05 -16.88 8.18
CA LEU A 313 -13.20 -16.63 7.03
C LEU A 313 -11.74 -16.96 7.37
N HIS A 314 -11.25 -16.57 8.55
CA HIS A 314 -9.91 -16.94 9.00
C HIS A 314 -9.71 -18.46 8.97
N ALA A 315 -10.60 -19.24 9.59
CA ALA A 315 -10.50 -20.70 9.59
C ALA A 315 -10.50 -21.31 8.18
N ARG A 316 -11.36 -20.81 7.28
CA ARG A 316 -11.42 -21.28 5.87
C ARG A 316 -10.14 -20.95 5.12
N LEU A 317 -9.60 -19.74 5.28
CA LEU A 317 -8.35 -19.34 4.64
C LEU A 317 -7.16 -20.11 5.20
N THR A 318 -7.12 -20.39 6.51
CA THR A 318 -6.07 -21.22 7.12
C THR A 318 -6.08 -22.64 6.55
N ASP A 319 -7.23 -23.32 6.51
CA ASP A 319 -7.34 -24.65 5.90
C ASP A 319 -6.89 -24.66 4.43
N TRP A 320 -7.36 -23.66 3.66
CA TRP A 320 -6.97 -23.51 2.26
C TRP A 320 -5.45 -23.31 2.11
N VAL A 321 -4.83 -22.45 2.91
CA VAL A 321 -3.38 -22.26 2.89
C VAL A 321 -2.64 -23.55 3.24
N GLU A 322 -3.05 -24.23 4.32
CA GLU A 322 -2.42 -25.47 4.79
C GLU A 322 -2.49 -26.60 3.76
N ARG A 323 -3.55 -26.66 2.95
CA ARG A 323 -3.68 -27.65 1.86
C ARG A 323 -2.96 -27.26 0.58
N CYS A 324 -2.95 -25.97 0.23
CA CYS A 324 -2.55 -25.54 -1.12
C CYS A 324 -1.14 -24.96 -1.20
N TYR A 325 -0.56 -24.46 -0.10
CA TYR A 325 0.73 -23.78 -0.15
C TYR A 325 1.88 -24.75 0.16
N ARG A 326 2.94 -24.65 -0.64
CA ARG A 326 4.21 -25.34 -0.35
C ARG A 326 4.92 -24.67 0.82
N ASP A 327 5.53 -25.45 1.70
CA ASP A 327 6.37 -24.99 2.80
C ASP A 327 7.71 -24.41 2.33
N ARG A 328 8.14 -24.80 1.13
CA ARG A 328 9.33 -24.31 0.44
C ARG A 328 9.05 -24.08 -1.05
N LEU A 329 9.50 -22.93 -1.55
CA LEU A 329 9.49 -22.60 -2.96
C LEU A 329 10.82 -21.91 -3.32
N ALA A 330 11.55 -22.49 -4.27
CA ALA A 330 12.78 -21.94 -4.83
C ALA A 330 12.53 -21.41 -6.25
N PRO A 331 13.35 -20.48 -6.77
CA PRO A 331 13.20 -19.96 -8.12
C PRO A 331 13.16 -21.03 -9.22
N ALA A 332 13.86 -22.16 -9.04
CA ALA A 332 13.86 -23.27 -9.99
C ALA A 332 12.51 -24.02 -10.06
N ASP A 333 11.74 -24.01 -8.97
CA ASP A 333 10.44 -24.68 -8.90
C ASP A 333 9.38 -23.94 -9.73
N LEU A 334 9.59 -22.64 -10.01
CA LEU A 334 8.68 -21.81 -10.80
C LEU A 334 8.61 -22.21 -12.27
N ALA A 335 9.54 -23.05 -12.74
CA ALA A 335 9.54 -23.59 -14.09
C ALA A 335 8.70 -24.87 -14.24
N ASP A 336 8.22 -25.45 -13.13
CA ASP A 336 7.45 -26.69 -13.11
C ASP A 336 5.99 -26.45 -13.56
N PRO A 337 5.51 -27.07 -14.65
CA PRO A 337 4.10 -26.97 -15.06
C PRO A 337 3.11 -27.53 -14.04
N ALA A 338 3.53 -28.43 -13.15
CA ALA A 338 2.65 -28.95 -12.09
C ALA A 338 2.30 -27.84 -11.10
N LEU A 339 3.26 -26.99 -10.74
CA LEU A 339 3.02 -25.83 -9.88
C LEU A 339 1.96 -24.88 -10.47
N LEU A 340 1.97 -24.66 -11.79
CA LEU A 340 0.95 -23.84 -12.45
C LEU A 340 -0.46 -24.42 -12.27
N THR A 341 -0.58 -25.74 -12.32
CA THR A 341 -1.86 -26.44 -12.12
C THR A 341 -2.31 -26.31 -10.67
N GLU A 342 -1.43 -26.60 -9.71
CA GLU A 342 -1.67 -26.43 -8.27
C GLU A 342 -2.15 -25.01 -7.94
N VAL A 343 -1.48 -23.98 -8.48
CA VAL A 343 -1.85 -22.58 -8.26
C VAL A 343 -3.22 -22.26 -8.85
N ARG A 344 -3.56 -22.77 -10.04
CA ARG A 344 -4.87 -22.51 -10.64
C ARG A 344 -6.00 -23.15 -9.86
N GLU A 345 -5.82 -24.41 -9.44
CA GLU A 345 -6.80 -25.11 -8.59
C GLU A 345 -6.98 -24.40 -7.25
N ALA A 346 -5.88 -23.97 -6.61
CA ALA A 346 -5.93 -23.20 -5.37
C ALA A 346 -6.65 -21.86 -5.56
N LEU A 347 -6.36 -21.13 -6.63
CA LEU A 347 -7.01 -19.85 -6.93
C LEU A 347 -8.50 -20.02 -7.28
N ASP A 348 -8.89 -21.09 -7.99
CA ASP A 348 -10.28 -21.44 -8.24
C ASP A 348 -11.04 -21.67 -6.93
N GLU A 349 -10.46 -22.45 -6.02
CA GLU A 349 -11.05 -22.67 -4.70
C GLU A 349 -11.20 -21.36 -3.92
N LEU A 350 -10.17 -20.51 -3.96
CA LEU A 350 -10.19 -19.19 -3.31
C LEU A 350 -11.29 -18.29 -3.87
N THR A 351 -11.57 -18.34 -5.17
CA THR A 351 -12.70 -17.57 -5.75
C THR A 351 -14.05 -17.99 -5.19
N GLY A 352 -14.20 -19.27 -4.84
CA GLY A 352 -15.38 -19.77 -4.14
C GLY A 352 -15.44 -19.32 -2.68
N ILE A 353 -14.31 -19.35 -1.96
CA ILE A 353 -14.23 -18.92 -0.54
C ILE A 353 -14.63 -17.45 -0.40
N LEU A 354 -14.16 -16.59 -1.32
CA LEU A 354 -14.29 -15.14 -1.29
C LEU A 354 -15.45 -14.58 -2.13
N ASP A 355 -16.26 -15.47 -2.73
CA ASP A 355 -17.39 -15.12 -3.61
C ASP A 355 -17.02 -14.09 -4.69
N LEU A 356 -16.03 -14.44 -5.53
CA LEU A 356 -15.48 -13.55 -6.56
C LEU A 356 -16.08 -13.77 -7.95
N GLY A 357 -16.94 -14.78 -8.09
CA GLY A 357 -17.51 -15.22 -9.37
C GLY A 357 -16.56 -16.09 -10.20
N GLY A 358 -17.13 -16.83 -11.16
CA GLY A 358 -16.39 -17.78 -12.01
C GLY A 358 -15.59 -17.18 -13.17
N ASP A 359 -15.45 -15.86 -13.22
CA ASP A 359 -14.70 -15.13 -14.27
C ASP A 359 -13.64 -14.19 -13.67
N PHE A 360 -13.28 -14.40 -12.41
CA PHE A 360 -12.44 -13.46 -11.65
C PHE A 360 -10.99 -13.42 -12.13
N TYR A 361 -10.35 -14.57 -12.25
CA TYR A 361 -9.00 -14.69 -12.81
C TYR A 361 -9.06 -14.91 -14.33
N PRO A 362 -8.03 -14.46 -15.09
CA PRO A 362 -8.02 -14.61 -16.54
C PRO A 362 -8.18 -16.06 -17.02
N PHE A 363 -7.56 -17.02 -16.31
CA PHE A 363 -7.61 -18.44 -16.70
C PHE A 363 -9.00 -19.07 -16.55
N GLN A 364 -9.89 -18.47 -15.74
CA GLN A 364 -11.27 -18.93 -15.56
C GLN A 364 -12.20 -18.48 -16.70
N ARG A 365 -11.77 -17.51 -17.53
CA ARG A 365 -12.60 -16.95 -18.62
C ARG A 365 -12.46 -17.68 -19.94
N THR A 366 -11.42 -18.50 -20.06
CA THR A 366 -11.01 -19.16 -21.30
C THR A 366 -11.34 -20.65 -21.29
N ALA A 367 -12.18 -21.10 -20.36
CA ALA A 367 -12.70 -22.46 -20.27
C ALA A 367 -13.87 -22.68 -21.23
#